data_AF-A0AAQ0TYX2-F1
#
_entry.id   AF-A0AAQ0TYX2-F1
#
_cell.length_a   1.000
_cell.length_b   1.000
_cell.length_c   1.000
_cell.angle_alpha   90.00
_cell.angle_beta   90.00
_cell.angle_gamma   90.00
#
_symmetry.space_group_name_H-M   'P 1'
#
loop_
_entity.id
_entity.type
_entity.pdbx_description
1 polymer ?
#
loop_
_entity_poly.entity_id
_entity_poly.type
_entity_poly.pdbx_seq_one_letter_code
_entity_poly.pdbx_strand_id
1 'polypeptide(L)' 'MEQFGKLFNTSKGTVNNWEKGRNLPNKENLVIISEMGGQSITELLDNNNSISLTISEYNRLKDIEQKYNEIKRLVDN' A
#
# COMPACT_ATOMS: atom_id res chain seq x y z
N MET A 1 -3.75 -0.89 19.74
CA MET A 1 -4.86 -1.28 18.84
C MET A 1 -6.23 -1.34 19.51
N GLU A 2 -6.36 -1.81 20.75
CA GLU A 2 -7.69 -1.82 21.38
C GLU A 2 -8.26 -0.41 21.64
N GLN A 3 -7.43 0.52 22.12
CA GLN A 3 -7.83 1.93 22.29
C GLN A 3 -8.13 2.61 20.94
N PHE A 4 -7.34 2.31 19.90
CA PHE A 4 -7.58 2.83 18.55
C PHE A 4 -8.92 2.31 17.99
N GLY A 5 -9.22 1.02 18.14
CA GLY A 5 -10.49 0.44 17.72
C GLY A 5 -11.70 1.11 18.37
N LYS A 6 -11.58 1.52 19.65
CA LYS A 6 -12.65 2.24 20.36
C LYS A 6 -12.99 3.60 19.72
N LEU A 7 -12.02 4.29 19.11
CA LEU A 7 -12.27 5.56 18.40
C LEU A 7 -13.22 5.37 17.21
N PHE A 8 -13.25 4.18 16.62
CA PHE A 8 -14.03 3.85 15.42
C PHE A 8 -15.14 2.84 15.70
N ASN A 9 -15.48 2.61 16.97
CA ASN A 9 -16.45 1.61 17.41
C ASN A 9 -16.22 0.23 16.76
N THR A 10 -14.96 -0.20 16.69
CA THR A 10 -14.56 -1.46 16.05
C THR A 10 -13.62 -2.28 16.92
N SER A 11 -13.47 -3.56 16.58
CA SER A 11 -12.63 -4.49 17.32
C SER A 11 -11.14 -4.29 17.01
N LYS A 12 -10.26 -4.69 17.96
CA LYS A 12 -8.81 -4.84 17.71
C LYS A 12 -8.53 -5.72 16.48
N GLY A 13 -9.34 -6.76 16.25
CA GLY A 13 -9.20 -7.66 15.10
C GLY A 13 -9.45 -6.95 13.77
N THR A 14 -10.47 -6.06 13.73
CA THR A 14 -10.77 -5.23 12.56
C THR A 14 -9.62 -4.28 12.26
N VAL A 15 -9.09 -3.58 13.28
CA VAL A 15 -7.93 -2.69 13.11
C VAL A 15 -6.71 -3.45 12.57
N ASN A 16 -6.42 -4.64 13.11
CA ASN A 16 -5.33 -5.49 12.61
C ASN A 16 -5.56 -5.95 11.15
N ASN A 17 -6.81 -6.08 10.69
CA ASN A 17 -7.09 -6.39 9.29
C ASN A 17 -6.85 -5.18 8.38
N TRP A 18 -7.13 -3.96 8.85
CA TRP A 18 -6.78 -2.71 8.15
C TRP A 18 -5.27 -2.55 7.98
N GLU A 19 -4.49 -2.73 9.05
CA GLU A 19 -3.03 -2.63 9.01
C GLU A 19 -2.38 -3.67 8.07
N LYS A 20 -3.04 -4.80 7.86
CA LYS A 20 -2.59 -5.88 6.97
C LYS A 20 -3.18 -5.78 5.57
N GLY A 21 -3.96 -4.75 5.27
CA GLY A 21 -4.61 -4.57 3.97
C GLY A 21 -5.65 -5.65 3.61
N ARG A 22 -6.16 -6.41 4.58
CA ARG A 22 -7.14 -7.49 4.33
C ARG A 22 -8.54 -6.95 4.06
N ASN A 23 -8.87 -5.81 4.65
CA ASN A 23 -10.05 -5.01 4.36
C ASN A 23 -9.72 -3.53 4.64
N LEU A 24 -10.55 -2.62 4.12
CA LEU A 24 -10.39 -1.19 4.34
C LEU A 24 -11.35 -0.69 5.43
N PRO A 25 -11.02 0.41 6.14
CA PRO A 25 -12.01 1.19 6.87
C PRO A 25 -13.11 1.71 5.90
N ASN A 26 -14.28 2.06 6.44
CA ASN A 26 -15.31 2.74 5.65
C ASN A 26 -14.91 4.19 5.34
N LYS A 27 -15.71 4.88 4.52
CA LYS A 27 -15.39 6.25 4.06
C LYS A 27 -15.24 7.24 5.20
N GLU A 28 -16.13 7.21 6.19
CA GLU A 28 -16.08 8.10 7.35
C GLU A 28 -14.80 7.87 8.18
N ASN A 29 -14.45 6.60 8.43
CA ASN A 29 -13.24 6.26 9.18
C ASN A 29 -11.98 6.62 8.40
N LEU A 30 -11.96 6.47 7.07
CA LEU A 30 -10.83 6.88 6.23
C LEU A 30 -10.57 8.39 6.33
N VAL A 31 -11.61 9.23 6.34
CA VAL A 31 -11.48 10.68 6.54
C VAL A 31 -10.80 10.95 7.88
N ILE A 32 -11.33 10.40 8.97
CA ILE A 32 -10.80 10.62 10.32
C ILE A 32 -9.34 10.14 10.43
N ILE A 33 -9.04 8.95 9.90
CA ILE A 33 -7.67 8.40 9.91
C ILE A 33 -6.72 9.28 9.11
N SER A 34 -7.16 9.81 7.96
CA SER A 34 -6.35 10.70 7.11
C SER A 34 -6.04 12.01 7.83
N GLU A 35 -7.04 12.61 8.50
CA GLU A 35 -6.88 13.82 9.31
C GLU A 35 -5.94 13.59 10.50
N MET A 36 -6.11 12.48 11.22
CA MET A 36 -5.23 12.11 12.34
C MET A 36 -3.78 11.88 11.88
N GLY A 37 -3.59 11.33 10.68
CA GLY A 37 -2.29 11.06 10.09
C GLY A 37 -1.65 12.26 9.38
N GLY A 38 -2.37 13.37 9.22
CA GLY A 38 -1.89 14.54 8.48
C GLY A 38 -1.59 14.26 7.01
N GLN A 39 -2.29 13.30 6.39
CA GLN A 39 -2.11 12.88 5.00
C GLN A 39 -3.47 12.82 4.29
N SER A 40 -3.48 12.86 2.97
CA SER A 40 -4.70 12.67 2.18
C SER A 40 -5.18 11.21 2.21
N ILE A 41 -6.46 10.99 1.92
CA ILE A 41 -7.02 9.64 1.75
C ILE A 41 -6.29 8.90 0.62
N THR A 42 -5.90 9.60 -0.45
CA THR A 42 -5.13 9.03 -1.54
C THR A 42 -3.78 8.49 -1.06
N GLU A 43 -3.00 9.29 -0.32
CA GLU A 43 -1.72 8.85 0.25
C GLU A 43 -1.89 7.68 1.23
N LEU A 44 -2.96 7.69 2.04
CA LEU A 44 -3.30 6.59 2.96
C LEU A 44 -3.58 5.27 2.22
N LEU A 45 -4.21 5.32 1.04
CA LEU A 45 -4.57 4.15 0.25
C LEU A 45 -3.48 3.71 -0.73
N ASP A 46 -2.69 4.63 -1.27
CA ASP A 46 -1.61 4.35 -2.22
C ASP A 46 -0.49 3.52 -1.57
N ASN A 47 -0.28 3.67 -0.26
CA ASN A 47 0.63 2.81 0.51
C ASN A 47 0.20 1.33 0.54
N ASN A 48 -1.08 1.02 0.30
CA ASN A 48 -1.57 -0.37 0.20
C ASN A 48 -1.33 -1.01 -1.19
N ASN A 49 -0.94 -0.22 -2.19
CA ASN A 49 -0.56 -0.73 -3.52
C ASN A 49 0.95 -1.01 -3.65
N SER A 50 1.74 -0.72 -2.61
CA SER A 50 3.17 -1.00 -2.61
C SER A 50 3.42 -2.49 -2.40
N ILE A 51 3.89 -3.17 -3.45
CA ILE A 51 4.40 -4.55 -3.32
C ILE A 51 5.67 -4.50 -2.47
N SER A 52 5.64 -5.14 -1.30
CA SER A 52 6.87 -5.38 -0.55
C SER A 52 7.69 -6.44 -1.28
N LEU A 53 8.88 -6.05 -1.74
CA LEU A 53 9.84 -6.93 -2.40
C LEU A 53 11.08 -7.07 -1.52
N THR A 54 11.66 -8.27 -1.49
CA THR A 54 13.03 -8.41 -1.01
C THR A 54 13.99 -7.66 -1.94
N ILE A 55 15.16 -7.27 -1.43
CA ILE A 55 16.21 -6.59 -2.23
C ILE A 55 16.59 -7.44 -3.46
N SER A 56 16.62 -8.76 -3.31
CA SER A 56 16.92 -9.70 -4.40
C SER A 56 15.85 -9.68 -5.50
N GLU A 57 14.57 -9.70 -5.11
CA GLU A 57 13.45 -9.62 -6.07
C GLU A 57 13.42 -8.27 -6.78
N TYR A 58 13.66 -7.18 -6.05
CA TYR A 58 13.76 -5.84 -6.63
C TYR A 58 14.86 -5.77 -7.70
N ASN A 59 16.06 -6.25 -7.39
CA ASN A 59 17.18 -6.27 -8.34
C ASN A 59 16.86 -7.12 -9.57
N ARG A 60 16.23 -8.29 -9.37
CA ARG A 60 15.82 -9.15 -10.49
C ARG A 60 14.81 -8.46 -11.42
N LEU A 61 13.85 -7.72 -10.87
CA LEU A 61 12.90 -6.96 -11.68
C LEU A 61 13.58 -5.83 -12.45
N LYS A 62 14.56 -5.15 -11.84
CA LYS A 62 15.36 -4.13 -12.52
C LYS A 62 16.17 -4.70 -13.69
N ASP A 63 16.77 -5.88 -13.51
CA ASP A 63 17.49 -6.55 -14.60
C ASP A 63 16.54 -6.94 -15.76
N ILE A 64 15.33 -7.40 -15.44
CA ILE A 64 14.31 -7.74 -16.45
C ILE A 64 13.88 -6.49 -17.22
N GLU A 65 13.60 -5.40 -16.50
CA GLU A 65 13.23 -4.10 -17.09
C GLU A 65 14.31 -3.60 -18.05
N GLN A 66 15.59 -3.69 -17.67
CA GLN A 66 16.70 -3.28 -18.52
C GLN A 66 16.78 -4.12 -19.81
N LYS A 67 16.69 -5.46 -19.70
CA LYS A 67 16.71 -6.36 -20.86
C LYS A 67 15.53 -6.11 -21.80
N TYR A 68 14.34 -5.88 -21.25
CA TYR A 68 13.16 -5.55 -22.04
C TYR A 68 13.38 -4.26 -22.85
N ASN A 69 13.92 -3.22 -22.22
CA ASN A 69 14.19 -1.95 -22.90
C ASN A 69 15.24 -2.08 -24.00
N GLU A 70 16.26 -2.91 -23.79
CA GLU A 70 17.27 -3.22 -24.82
C GLU A 70 16.65 -3.94 -26.02
N ILE A 71 15.88 -5.01 -25.77
CA ILE A 71 15.17 -5.74 -26.83
C ILE A 71 14.25 -4.80 -27.60
N LYS A 72 13.47 -3.99 -26.89
CA LYS A 72 12.55 -3.02 -27.49
C LYS A 72 13.30 -2.05 -28.43
N ARG A 73 14.44 -1.51 -27.99
CA ARG A 73 15.29 -0.66 -28.84
C ARG A 73 15.81 -1.37 -30.08
N LEU A 74 16.14 -2.66 -29.97
CA LEU A 74 16.64 -3.44 -31.11
C LEU A 74 15.54 -3.80 -32.11
N VAL A 75 14.29 -3.93 -31.65
CA VAL A 75 13.13 -4.25 -32.49
C VAL A 75 12.52 -3.01 -33.14
N ASP A 76 12.59 -1.85 -32.48
CA ASP A 76 12.03 -0.59 -32.96
C ASP A 76 12.98 0.18 -33.93
N ASN A 77 14.18 -0.34 -34.23
CA ASN A 77 15.11 0.16 -35.26
C ASN A 77 15.11 -0.76 -36.49
#